data_AF-A0A957QKZ2-F1
#
_entry.id   AF-A0A957QKZ2-F1
#
_cell.length_a   1.000
_cell.length_b   1.000
_cell.length_c   1.000
_cell.angle_alpha   90.00
_cell.angle_beta   90.00
_cell.angle_gamma   90.00
#
_symmetry.space_group_name_H-M   'P 1'
#
loop_
_entity.id
_entity.type
_entity.pdbx_description
1 polymer ?
#
loop_
_entity_poly.entity_id
_entity_poly.type
_entity_poly.pdbx_seq_one_letter_code
_entity_poly.pdbx_strand_id
1 'polypeptide(L)'
;MIRTQIQLTEEQARVLKRLSREQKRSVAELIRQSIDLYLTSSGQSSLEQKYAKALALAGQFASGDVDLGRRHDDFLDEAFAVTGNDSA
;
A
#
# COMPACT_ATOMS: atom_id res chain seq x y z
N MET A 1 2.47 19.61 -1.60
CA MET A 1 1.02 19.34 -1.73
C MET A 1 0.27 20.65 -1.79
N ILE A 2 -0.82 20.70 -2.55
CA ILE A 2 -1.73 21.85 -2.61
C ILE A 2 -2.87 21.60 -1.61
N ARG A 3 -3.27 22.61 -0.83
CA ARG A 3 -4.39 22.50 0.11
C ARG A 3 -5.70 22.59 -0.67
N THR A 4 -6.46 21.50 -0.67
CA THR A 4 -7.76 21.42 -1.34
C THR A 4 -8.83 21.06 -0.33
N GLN A 5 -9.95 21.80 -0.34
CA GLN A 5 -11.14 21.45 0.44
C GLN A 5 -12.10 20.66 -0.46
N ILE A 6 -12.44 19.45 -0.05
CA ILE A 6 -13.40 18.57 -0.73
C ILE A 6 -14.50 18.19 0.26
N GLN A 7 -15.70 17.99 -0.25
CA GLN A 7 -16.82 17.47 0.54
C GLN A 7 -16.89 15.96 0.39
N LEU A 8 -17.14 15.27 1.50
CA LEU A 8 -17.37 13.82 1.54
C LEU A 8 -18.77 13.59 2.09
N THR A 9 -19.41 12.51 1.65
CA THR A 9 -20.63 12.06 2.32
C THR A 9 -20.31 11.56 3.72
N GLU A 10 -21.30 11.57 4.61
CA GLU A 10 -21.12 11.09 5.98
C GLU A 10 -20.63 9.63 6.01
N GLU A 11 -21.21 8.78 5.15
CA GLU A 11 -20.80 7.38 5.03
C GLU A 11 -19.33 7.25 4.57
N GLN A 12 -18.89 8.04 3.58
CA GLN A 12 -17.49 8.04 3.14
C GLN A 12 -16.55 8.45 4.28
N ALA A 13 -16.89 9.49 5.03
CA ALA A 13 -16.10 9.95 6.17
C ALA A 13 -16.02 8.89 7.27
N ARG A 14 -17.14 8.21 7.57
CA ARG A 14 -17.22 7.14 8.57
C ARG A 14 -16.34 5.94 8.18
N VAL A 15 -16.41 5.51 6.93
CA VAL A 15 -15.61 4.40 6.39
C VAL A 15 -14.12 4.74 6.42
N LEU A 16 -13.73 5.93 5.94
CA LEU A 16 -12.33 6.37 5.95
C LEU A 16 -11.76 6.44 7.38
N LYS A 17 -12.54 6.94 8.34
CA LYS A 17 -12.12 7.01 9.74
C LYS A 17 -11.92 5.61 10.34
N ARG A 18 -12.79 4.65 10.02
CA ARG A 18 -12.61 3.25 10.43
C ARG A 18 -11.33 2.66 9.85
N LEU A 19 -11.14 2.76 8.53
CA LEU A 19 -9.95 2.24 7.83
C LEU A 19 -8.66 2.88 8.34
N SER A 20 -8.69 4.18 8.66
CA SER A 20 -7.52 4.89 9.20
C SER A 20 -7.02 4.27 10.52
N ARG A 21 -7.95 3.83 11.37
CA ARG A 21 -7.63 3.18 12.65
C ARG A 21 -7.13 1.76 12.44
N GLU A 22 -7.79 1.00 11.59
CA GLU A 22 -7.43 -0.39 11.27
C GLU A 22 -6.03 -0.47 10.66
N GLN A 23 -5.71 0.45 9.74
CA GLN A 23 -4.43 0.45 9.01
C GLN A 23 -3.34 1.31 9.67
N LYS A 24 -3.65 1.98 10.80
CA LYS A 24 -2.75 2.95 11.47
C LYS A 24 -2.19 4.03 10.53
N ARG A 25 -3.01 4.48 9.58
CA ARG A 25 -2.68 5.53 8.59
C ARG A 25 -3.58 6.74 8.77
N SER A 26 -3.14 7.91 8.34
CA SER A 26 -3.99 9.10 8.38
C SER A 26 -5.11 9.03 7.34
N VAL A 27 -6.28 9.62 7.63
CA VAL A 27 -7.37 9.75 6.64
C VAL A 27 -6.89 10.45 5.36
N ALA A 28 -6.04 11.46 5.51
CA ALA A 28 -5.48 12.19 4.37
C ALA A 28 -4.58 11.30 3.49
N GLU A 29 -3.85 10.36 4.09
CA GLU A 29 -3.04 9.39 3.34
C GLU A 29 -3.90 8.40 2.58
N LEU A 30 -4.97 7.89 3.21
CA LEU A 30 -5.92 6.99 2.54
C LEU A 30 -6.56 7.68 1.33
N ILE A 31 -7.02 8.93 1.48
CA ILE A 31 -7.59 9.70 0.37
C ILE A 31 -6.60 9.84 -0.79
N ARG A 32 -5.33 10.18 -0.49
CA ARG A 32 -4.29 10.28 -1.52
C ARG A 32 -4.03 8.95 -2.21
N GLN A 33 -3.91 7.86 -1.46
CA GLN A 33 -3.72 6.52 -2.04
C GLN A 33 -4.90 6.13 -2.93
N SER A 34 -6.13 6.42 -2.53
CA SER A 34 -7.32 6.16 -3.36
C SER A 34 -7.30 6.98 -4.65
N ILE A 35 -6.91 8.26 -4.60
CA ILE A 35 -6.79 9.11 -5.79
C ILE A 35 -5.71 8.57 -6.72
N ASP A 36 -4.54 8.20 -6.20
CA ASP A 36 -3.46 7.62 -7.01
C ASP A 36 -3.88 6.32 -7.70
N LEU A 37 -4.56 5.44 -6.96
CA LEU A 37 -5.08 4.18 -7.49
C LEU A 37 -6.08 4.43 -8.62
N TYR A 38 -6.97 5.39 -8.42
CA TYR A 38 -7.93 5.81 -9.44
C TYR A 38 -7.25 6.38 -10.70
N LEU A 39 -6.24 7.23 -10.55
CA LEU A 39 -5.49 7.78 -11.68
C LEU A 39 -4.71 6.70 -12.43
N THR A 40 -4.19 5.71 -11.70
CA THR A 40 -3.48 4.57 -12.30
C THR A 40 -4.45 3.66 -13.07
N SER A 41 -5.60 3.34 -12.49
CA SER A 41 -6.58 2.44 -13.10
C SER A 41 -7.35 3.08 -14.27
N SER A 42 -7.57 4.40 -14.23
CA SER A 42 -8.20 5.15 -15.33
C SER A 42 -7.27 5.42 -16.52
N GLY A 43 -6.00 4.96 -16.46
CA GLY A 43 -5.01 5.21 -17.51
C GLY A 43 -4.55 6.67 -17.61
N GLN A 44 -4.96 7.52 -16.66
CA GLN A 44 -4.62 8.95 -16.62
C GLN A 44 -3.23 9.21 -16.01
N SER A 45 -2.60 8.19 -15.40
CA SER A 45 -1.23 8.28 -14.90
C SER A 45 -0.22 8.23 -16.04
N SER A 46 0.68 9.23 -16.12
CA SER A 46 1.79 9.18 -17.07
C SER A 46 2.84 8.13 -16.67
N LEU A 47 3.61 7.61 -17.62
CA LEU A 47 4.73 6.70 -17.33
C LEU A 47 5.71 7.31 -16.32
N GLU A 48 6.02 8.59 -16.48
CA GLU A 48 6.89 9.35 -15.58
C GLU A 48 6.38 9.37 -14.14
N GLN A 49 5.07 9.53 -13.93
CA GLN A 49 4.46 9.46 -12.59
C GLN A 49 4.56 8.07 -11.98
N LYS A 50 4.45 7.01 -12.79
CA LYS A 50 4.64 5.62 -12.31
C LYS A 50 6.08 5.39 -11.85
N TYR A 51 7.07 5.85 -12.62
CA TYR A 51 8.48 5.75 -12.26
C TYR A 51 8.82 6.57 -11.01
N ALA A 52 8.36 7.82 -10.93
CA ALA A 52 8.59 8.67 -9.77
C ALA A 52 8.00 8.05 -8.49
N LYS A 53 6.83 7.41 -8.58
CA LYS A 53 6.20 6.70 -7.46
C LYS A 53 6.98 5.47 -7.03
N ALA A 54 7.44 4.64 -7.97
CA ALA A 54 8.26 3.47 -7.68
C ALA A 54 9.57 3.90 -6.98
N LEU A 55 10.19 4.97 -7.45
CA LEU A 55 11.41 5.51 -6.87
C LEU A 55 11.20 6.07 -5.45
N ALA A 56 10.07 6.73 -5.19
CA ALA A 56 9.77 7.28 -3.86
C ALA A 56 9.55 6.21 -2.76
N LEU A 57 9.19 4.99 -3.17
CA LEU A 57 9.03 3.84 -2.25
C LEU A 57 10.34 3.06 -2.06
N ALA A 58 11.29 3.20 -2.97
CA ALA A 58 12.58 2.52 -2.88
C ALA A 58 13.35 2.96 -1.63
N GLY A 59 13.74 2.01 -0.78
CA GLY A 59 14.47 2.27 0.46
C GLY A 59 13.62 2.77 1.63
N GLN A 60 12.31 2.96 1.47
CA GLN A 60 11.41 3.40 2.54
C GLN A 60 11.02 2.26 3.49
N PHE A 61 11.18 1.01 3.06
CA PHE A 61 10.89 -0.19 3.82
C PHE A 61 12.16 -1.03 3.95
N ALA A 62 12.46 -1.46 5.18
CA ALA A 62 13.53 -2.40 5.46
C ALA A 62 12.89 -3.66 6.06
N SER A 63 13.16 -4.81 5.45
CA SER A 63 12.74 -6.12 5.96
C SER A 63 13.48 -6.54 7.21
N GLY A 64 14.60 -5.89 7.55
CA GLY A 64 15.53 -6.33 8.59
C GLY A 64 16.46 -7.46 8.14
N ASP A 65 16.02 -8.28 7.18
CA ASP A 65 16.84 -9.30 6.53
C ASP A 65 17.59 -8.77 5.32
N VAL A 66 18.93 -8.80 5.42
CA VAL A 66 19.87 -8.32 4.39
C VAL A 66 19.74 -9.13 3.09
N ASP A 67 19.36 -10.40 3.18
CA ASP A 67 19.32 -11.33 2.04
C ASP A 67 17.91 -11.52 1.45
N LEU A 68 16.88 -10.85 1.98
CA LEU A 68 15.49 -11.05 1.54
C LEU A 68 15.33 -10.81 0.03
N GLY A 69 16.01 -9.80 -0.53
CA GLY A 69 15.94 -9.53 -1.97
C GLY A 69 16.60 -10.62 -2.83
N ARG A 70 17.66 -11.27 -2.32
CA ARG A 70 18.42 -12.29 -3.06
C ARG A 70 17.79 -13.67 -2.96
N ARG A 71 17.17 -13.98 -1.81
CA ARG A 71 16.62 -15.30 -1.47
C ARG A 71 15.09 -15.28 -1.35
N HIS A 72 14.43 -14.36 -2.05
CA HIS A 72 12.99 -14.14 -1.92
C HIS A 72 12.16 -15.42 -2.13
N ASP A 73 12.58 -16.29 -3.06
CA ASP A 73 11.93 -17.58 -3.30
C ASP A 73 12.07 -18.54 -2.09
N ASP A 74 13.26 -18.65 -1.49
CA ASP A 74 13.48 -19.47 -0.28
C ASP A 74 12.59 -18.99 0.88
N PHE A 75 12.53 -17.67 1.10
CA PHE A 75 11.70 -17.08 2.15
C PHE A 75 10.20 -17.26 1.88
N LEU A 76 9.80 -17.25 0.60
CA LEU A 76 8.43 -17.52 0.19
C LEU A 76 8.08 -18.99 0.50
N ASP A 77 8.92 -19.93 0.09
CA ASP A 77 8.74 -21.35 0.33
C ASP A 77 8.67 -21.66 1.84
N GLU A 78 9.57 -21.08 2.64
CA GLU A 78 9.56 -21.23 4.11
C GLU A 78 8.25 -20.71 4.75
N ALA A 79 7.77 -19.54 4.32
CA ALA A 79 6.54 -18.94 4.85
C ALA A 79 5.29 -19.78 4.54
N PHE A 80 5.26 -20.44 3.39
CA PHE A 80 4.11 -21.24 2.96
C PHE A 80 4.22 -22.74 3.30
N ALA A 81 5.41 -23.25 3.63
CA ALA A 81 5.63 -24.64 4.04
C ALA A 81 4.94 -25.00 5.38
N VAL A 82 4.73 -24.04 6.28
CA VAL A 82 4.16 -24.30 7.64
C VAL A 82 2.65 -24.53 7.62
N THR A 83 1.94 -24.27 6.53
CA THR A 83 0.47 -24.42 6.46
C THR A 83 0.01 -25.88 6.16
N GLY A 84 0.93 -26.85 6.13
CA GLY A 84 0.65 -28.22 5.66
C GLY A 84 0.58 -29.33 6.70
N ASN A 85 0.69 -29.08 8.01
CA ASN A 85 0.86 -30.18 8.99
C ASN A 85 -0.08 -30.24 10.21
N ASP A 86 -1.20 -29.51 10.25
CA ASP A 86 -2.24 -29.74 11.27
C ASP A 86 -3.43 -30.48 10.66
N SER A 87 -3.27 -31.79 10.45
CA SER A 87 -4.36 -32.74 10.16
C SER A 87 -3.91 -34.17 10.48
N ALA A 88 -3.87 -34.52 11.77
CA ALA A 88 -3.95 -35.90 12.25
C ALA A 88 -4.55 -35.92 13.66
#